data_AF-A0A314Z8G6-F1
#
_entry.id   AF-A0A314Z8G6-F1
#
_cell.length_a   1.000
_cell.length_b   1.000
_cell.length_c   1.000
_cell.angle_alpha   90.00
_cell.angle_beta   90.00
_cell.angle_gamma   90.00
#
_symmetry.space_group_name_H-M   'P 1'
#
loop_
_entity.id
_entity.type
_entity.pdbx_description
1 polymer ?
#
loop_
_entity_poly.entity_id
_entity_poly.type
_entity_poly.pdbx_seq_one_letter_code
_entity_poly.pdbx_strand_id
1 'polypeptide(L)'
;MLTYVCGEGAGLILEDSSCMDDMIKGITKFDFKVQEKNLVEEKLNQLKAEDATEEVVTTTMKDFGIERAKLYEWPNTYVFTKAMGEILLRHSKDNLHHVIIRPTVITSTYKEPFPGWVQGFRTIDSVIGGYCKGEVKCLPGDPMSVLDMIPVDMVVHSIIVAVVANANKSSSTIYHVGSSLRNPVTFYDIQSFIFRYFTEKPWIGKDGKHAKVGKLKLFKTMATFRMYMKIRFLLPSEGLKFVNKAFGGYFQDLYVNYNQKLKLMMRLIELYEPYMLFKGIFDDNNAEKLRRITREKFVDVEAFNFDARCIDWEDYIMHTHIPGLQKHVMMKR
;
A
#
# COMPACT_ATOMS: atom_id res chain seq x y z
N MET A 1 4.54 -3.16 2.31
CA MET A 1 3.98 -3.81 1.11
C MET A 1 5.02 -4.63 0.35
N LEU A 2 6.12 -5.04 0.99
CA LEU A 2 7.12 -5.93 0.37
C LEU A 2 6.63 -7.39 0.31
N THR A 3 5.56 -7.76 1.02
CA THR A 3 4.94 -9.08 0.89
C THR A 3 4.24 -9.29 -0.47
N TYR A 4 3.81 -8.22 -1.13
CA TYR A 4 3.09 -8.28 -2.40
C TYR A 4 3.99 -8.55 -3.61
N VAL A 5 5.28 -8.79 -3.38
CA VAL A 5 6.24 -9.13 -4.44
C VAL A 5 5.86 -10.45 -5.14
N CYS A 6 5.01 -11.27 -4.50
CA CYS A 6 4.39 -12.46 -5.10
C CYS A 6 3.24 -12.19 -6.11
N GLY A 7 2.98 -10.94 -6.49
CA GLY A 7 1.92 -10.59 -7.46
C GLY A 7 0.51 -10.65 -6.86
N GLU A 8 -0.49 -10.96 -7.69
CA GLU A 8 -1.92 -10.99 -7.34
C GLU A 8 -2.42 -12.36 -6.86
N GLY A 9 -1.53 -13.21 -6.34
CA GLY A 9 -1.86 -14.55 -5.86
C GLY A 9 -2.95 -14.56 -4.77
N ALA A 10 -3.86 -15.54 -4.84
CA ALA A 10 -4.91 -15.76 -3.85
C ALA A 10 -4.60 -16.98 -2.96
N GLY A 11 -5.18 -17.03 -1.76
CA GLY A 11 -4.95 -18.14 -0.82
C GLY A 11 -3.69 -17.96 0.03
N LEU A 12 -3.11 -19.05 0.52
CA LEU A 12 -1.93 -19.00 1.39
C LEU A 12 -0.65 -18.77 0.59
N ILE A 13 0.11 -17.73 0.92
CA ILE A 13 1.35 -17.34 0.26
C ILE A 13 2.52 -17.62 1.18
N LEU A 14 3.38 -18.55 0.78
CA LEU A 14 4.50 -19.05 1.58
C LEU A 14 5.66 -18.05 1.68
N GLU A 15 6.44 -18.15 2.75
CA GLU A 15 7.69 -17.40 2.96
C GLU A 15 8.84 -17.94 2.12
N ASP A 16 8.65 -17.98 0.81
CA ASP A 16 9.67 -18.40 -0.15
C ASP A 16 9.64 -17.51 -1.41
N SER A 17 10.46 -17.90 -2.39
CA SER A 17 10.54 -17.25 -3.69
C SER A 17 9.79 -18.02 -4.79
N SER A 18 9.04 -19.07 -4.45
CA SER A 18 8.38 -19.94 -5.44
C SER A 18 7.40 -19.15 -6.31
N CYS A 19 6.72 -18.17 -5.70
CA CYS A 19 5.82 -17.23 -6.37
C CYS A 19 6.50 -16.40 -7.47
N MET A 20 7.84 -16.34 -7.52
CA MET A 20 8.61 -15.61 -8.53
C MET A 20 9.33 -16.53 -9.51
N ASP A 21 9.34 -17.85 -9.31
CA ASP A 21 10.21 -18.77 -10.07
C ASP A 21 9.90 -18.78 -11.58
N ASP A 22 8.62 -18.74 -11.97
CA ASP A 22 8.23 -18.70 -13.38
C ASP A 22 8.52 -17.32 -14.02
N MET A 23 8.39 -16.23 -13.27
CA MET A 23 8.76 -14.88 -13.70
C MET A 23 10.29 -14.72 -13.84
N ILE A 24 11.04 -15.35 -12.93
CA ILE A 24 12.50 -15.40 -12.96
C ILE A 24 12.99 -16.10 -14.23
N LYS A 25 12.33 -17.18 -14.69
CA LYS A 25 12.69 -17.84 -15.96
C LYS A 25 12.52 -16.90 -17.17
N GLY A 26 11.57 -15.97 -17.12
CA GLY A 26 11.40 -14.93 -18.15
C GLY A 26 12.50 -13.87 -18.09
N ILE A 27 12.83 -13.40 -16.88
CA ILE A 27 13.83 -12.35 -16.62
C ILE A 27 15.27 -12.85 -16.89
N THR A 28 15.56 -14.12 -16.62
CA THR A 28 16.90 -14.70 -16.78
C THR A 28 17.23 -15.14 -18.20
N LYS A 29 16.24 -15.16 -19.11
CA LYS A 29 16.44 -15.60 -20.50
C LYS A 29 17.28 -14.66 -21.35
N PHE A 30 17.49 -13.41 -20.91
CA PHE A 30 18.36 -12.41 -21.54
C PHE A 30 18.95 -11.47 -20.48
N ASP A 31 19.87 -10.58 -20.85
CA ASP A 31 20.31 -9.46 -20.02
C ASP A 31 19.15 -8.46 -19.81
N PHE A 32 18.15 -8.88 -19.04
CA PHE A 32 16.91 -8.17 -18.77
C PHE A 32 17.17 -6.76 -18.25
N LYS A 33 18.22 -6.60 -17.44
CA LYS A 33 18.64 -5.29 -16.94
C LYS A 33 19.02 -4.37 -18.09
N VAL A 34 19.80 -4.87 -19.06
CA VAL A 34 20.15 -4.10 -20.25
C VAL A 34 18.92 -3.83 -21.11
N GLN A 35 18.03 -4.80 -21.30
CA GLN A 35 16.81 -4.61 -22.08
C GLN A 35 15.87 -3.56 -21.49
N GLU A 36 15.50 -3.67 -20.21
CA GLU A 36 14.62 -2.69 -19.55
C GLU A 36 15.26 -1.30 -19.52
N LYS A 37 16.56 -1.23 -19.25
CA LYS A 37 17.29 0.05 -19.25
C LYS A 37 17.25 0.71 -20.63
N ASN A 38 17.55 -0.05 -21.69
CA ASN A 38 17.53 0.47 -23.05
C ASN A 38 16.12 0.96 -23.44
N LEU A 39 15.07 0.20 -23.12
CA LEU A 39 13.68 0.60 -23.40
C LEU A 39 13.29 1.91 -22.70
N VAL A 40 13.70 2.08 -21.44
CA VAL A 40 13.44 3.31 -20.68
C VAL A 40 14.22 4.49 -21.26
N GLU A 41 15.49 4.29 -21.63
CA GLU A 41 16.33 5.33 -22.25
C GLU A 41 15.81 5.73 -23.63
N GLU A 42 15.45 4.77 -24.48
CA GLU A 42 14.85 5.00 -25.80
C GLU A 42 13.56 5.81 -25.67
N LYS A 43 12.66 5.42 -24.77
CA LYS A 43 11.39 6.13 -24.58
C LYS A 43 11.60 7.57 -24.10
N LEU A 44 12.55 7.77 -23.19
CA LEU A 44 12.89 9.11 -22.70
C LEU A 44 13.53 9.97 -23.79
N ASN A 45 14.44 9.40 -24.58
CA ASN A 45 15.09 10.10 -25.69
C ASN A 45 14.10 10.45 -26.80
N GLN A 46 13.14 9.58 -27.09
CA GLN A 46 12.03 9.86 -28.01
C GLN A 46 11.25 11.10 -27.55
N LEU A 47 10.82 11.14 -26.28
CA LEU A 47 10.05 12.27 -25.74
C LEU A 47 10.84 13.57 -25.76
N LYS A 48 12.15 13.52 -25.52
CA LYS A 48 13.04 14.68 -25.63
C LYS A 48 13.18 15.15 -27.07
N ALA A 49 13.28 14.24 -28.04
CA ALA A 49 13.36 14.58 -29.46
C ALA A 49 12.06 15.18 -30.01
N GLU A 50 10.93 14.88 -29.38
CA GLU A 50 9.61 15.46 -29.66
C GLU A 50 9.38 16.82 -28.95
N ASP A 51 10.40 17.39 -28.31
CA ASP A 51 10.32 18.63 -27.50
C ASP A 51 9.16 18.60 -26.47
N ALA A 52 8.89 17.42 -25.91
CA ALA A 52 7.83 17.25 -24.92
C ALA A 52 8.11 18.05 -23.64
N THR A 53 7.08 18.66 -23.06
CA THR A 53 7.21 19.39 -21.79
C THR A 53 7.54 18.43 -20.64
N GLU A 54 8.16 18.96 -19.58
CA GLU A 54 8.52 18.16 -18.39
C GLU A 54 7.32 17.44 -17.75
N GLU A 55 6.13 18.06 -17.77
CA GLU A 55 4.90 17.45 -17.27
C GLU A 55 4.48 16.24 -18.11
N VAL A 56 4.58 16.37 -19.44
CA VAL A 56 4.28 15.28 -20.38
C VAL A 56 5.29 14.15 -20.19
N VAL A 57 6.58 14.46 -20.17
CA VAL A 57 7.65 13.47 -19.90
C VAL A 57 7.37 12.73 -18.60
N THR A 58 7.11 13.47 -17.51
CA THR A 58 6.85 12.88 -16.19
C THR A 58 5.63 11.96 -16.20
N THR A 59 4.54 12.37 -16.83
CA THR A 59 3.31 11.57 -16.87
C THR A 59 3.47 10.33 -17.74
N THR A 60 4.01 10.49 -18.95
CA THR A 60 4.23 9.39 -19.88
C THR A 60 5.21 8.36 -19.33
N MET A 61 6.29 8.78 -18.68
CA MET A 61 7.26 7.85 -18.08
C MET A 61 6.67 7.10 -16.87
N LYS A 62 5.77 7.73 -16.10
CA LYS A 62 5.03 7.03 -15.02
C LYS A 62 4.11 5.96 -15.58
N ASP A 63 3.32 6.31 -16.60
CA ASP A 63 2.39 5.38 -17.23
C ASP A 63 3.15 4.22 -17.88
N PHE A 64 4.24 4.51 -18.60
CA PHE A 64 5.13 3.50 -19.19
C PHE A 64 5.70 2.56 -18.14
N GLY A 65 6.18 3.08 -17.00
CA GLY A 65 6.67 2.23 -15.91
C GLY A 65 5.60 1.27 -15.37
N ILE A 66 4.35 1.73 -15.24
CA ILE A 66 3.23 0.88 -14.81
C ILE A 66 2.93 -0.20 -15.86
N GLU A 67 2.98 0.14 -17.15
CA GLU A 67 2.85 -0.83 -18.25
C GLU A 67 3.96 -1.89 -18.19
N ARG A 68 5.22 -1.48 -17.97
CA ARG A 68 6.35 -2.42 -17.78
C ARG A 68 6.08 -3.37 -16.62
N ALA A 69 5.67 -2.85 -15.46
CA ALA A 69 5.40 -3.69 -14.29
C ALA A 69 4.29 -4.73 -14.56
N LYS A 70 3.18 -4.30 -15.20
CA LYS A 70 2.05 -5.16 -15.53
C LYS A 70 2.38 -6.22 -16.58
N LEU A 71 3.28 -5.92 -17.52
CA LEU A 71 3.78 -6.91 -18.49
C LEU A 71 4.39 -8.13 -17.80
N TYR A 72 4.99 -7.92 -16.63
CA TYR A 72 5.58 -8.98 -15.80
C TYR A 72 4.68 -9.36 -14.61
N GLU A 73 3.37 -9.10 -14.68
CA GLU A 73 2.38 -9.48 -13.65
C GLU A 73 2.55 -8.79 -12.29
N TRP A 74 3.35 -7.71 -12.21
CA TRP A 74 3.39 -6.88 -11.02
C TRP A 74 2.42 -5.70 -11.11
N PRO A 75 1.70 -5.40 -10.01
CA PRO A 75 0.63 -4.41 -10.03
C PRO A 75 1.10 -2.98 -10.31
N ASN A 76 2.35 -2.67 -9.95
CA ASN A 76 2.94 -1.35 -10.13
C ASN A 76 4.47 -1.42 -10.06
N THR A 77 5.11 -0.30 -10.41
CA THR A 77 6.56 -0.13 -10.41
C THR A 77 7.21 -0.34 -9.05
N TYR A 78 6.53 0.01 -7.95
CA TYR A 78 7.10 -0.16 -6.61
C TYR A 78 7.33 -1.65 -6.31
N VAL A 79 6.29 -2.48 -6.43
CA VAL A 79 6.41 -3.92 -6.16
C VAL A 79 7.36 -4.57 -7.15
N PHE A 80 7.28 -4.18 -8.42
CA PHE A 80 8.18 -4.66 -9.46
C PHE A 80 9.66 -4.39 -9.14
N THR A 81 10.00 -3.16 -8.71
CA THR A 81 11.39 -2.84 -8.33
C THR A 81 11.87 -3.60 -7.10
N LYS A 82 10.98 -3.89 -6.15
CA LYS A 82 11.31 -4.77 -5.02
C LYS A 82 11.54 -6.21 -5.45
N ALA A 83 10.72 -6.73 -6.37
CA ALA A 83 10.91 -8.04 -6.98
C ALA A 83 12.27 -8.17 -7.66
N MET A 84 12.59 -7.21 -8.53
CA MET A 84 13.89 -7.18 -9.21
C MET A 84 15.05 -7.17 -8.21
N GLY A 85 14.93 -6.41 -7.11
CA GLY A 85 15.94 -6.41 -6.04
C GLY A 85 16.16 -7.79 -5.41
N GLU A 86 15.07 -8.49 -5.05
CA GLU A 86 15.15 -9.85 -4.49
C GLU A 86 15.73 -10.86 -5.50
N ILE A 87 15.34 -10.75 -6.77
CA ILE A 87 15.87 -11.57 -7.85
C ILE A 87 17.37 -11.35 -8.02
N LEU A 88 17.84 -10.10 -8.00
CA LEU A 88 19.27 -9.77 -8.11
C LEU A 88 20.07 -10.32 -6.93
N LEU A 89 19.55 -10.23 -5.70
CA LEU A 89 20.18 -10.81 -4.51
C LEU A 89 20.34 -12.33 -4.65
N ARG A 90 19.32 -13.03 -5.18
CA ARG A 90 19.37 -14.47 -5.43
C ARG A 90 20.40 -14.89 -6.47
N HIS A 91 20.65 -14.06 -7.49
CA HIS A 91 21.61 -14.35 -8.57
C HIS A 91 23.03 -13.88 -8.28
N SER A 92 23.24 -13.08 -7.24
CA SER A 92 24.60 -12.68 -6.84
C SER A 92 25.40 -13.94 -6.48
N LYS A 93 26.45 -14.23 -7.28
CA LYS A 93 27.28 -15.44 -7.19
C LYS A 93 28.28 -15.40 -6.04
N ASP A 94 28.38 -14.26 -5.37
CA ASP A 94 29.22 -14.10 -4.19
C ASP A 94 28.42 -14.59 -2.96
N ASN A 95 29.08 -15.29 -2.04
CA ASN A 95 28.50 -15.89 -0.82
C ASN A 95 27.92 -14.86 0.19
N LEU A 96 27.10 -13.90 -0.26
CA LEU A 96 26.50 -12.88 0.57
C LEU A 96 25.28 -13.48 1.30
N HIS A 97 25.51 -13.88 2.54
CA HIS A 97 24.44 -14.25 3.46
C HIS A 97 23.53 -13.05 3.67
N HIS A 98 22.26 -13.21 3.32
CA HIS A 98 21.26 -12.16 3.43
C HIS A 98 19.96 -12.71 4.00
N VAL A 99 19.18 -11.80 4.59
CA VAL A 99 17.84 -12.06 5.08
C VAL A 99 16.91 -11.08 4.40
N ILE A 100 15.75 -11.57 3.95
CA ILE A 100 14.72 -10.73 3.33
C ILE A 100 13.57 -10.59 4.33
N ILE A 101 13.30 -9.36 4.75
CA ILE A 101 12.13 -9.03 5.55
C ILE A 101 11.08 -8.43 4.62
N ARG A 102 9.93 -9.11 4.49
CA ARG A 102 8.78 -8.63 3.74
C ARG A 102 7.68 -8.18 4.72
N PRO A 103 7.60 -6.89 5.05
CA PRO A 103 6.48 -6.37 5.82
C PRO A 103 5.25 -6.08 4.96
N THR A 104 4.07 -6.26 5.55
CA THR A 104 2.76 -5.93 4.96
C THR A 104 2.49 -4.42 5.02
N VAL A 105 1.23 -3.97 5.13
CA VAL A 105 0.93 -2.55 5.23
C VAL A 105 1.40 -2.02 6.59
N ILE A 106 2.44 -1.20 6.57
CA ILE A 106 3.02 -0.65 7.80
C ILE A 106 2.17 0.52 8.30
N THR A 107 1.74 0.43 9.55
CA THR A 107 0.94 1.46 10.25
C THR A 107 1.81 2.22 11.27
N SER A 108 1.19 3.00 12.17
CA SER A 108 1.90 3.68 13.25
C SER A 108 2.61 2.70 14.19
N THR A 109 3.36 3.22 15.15
CA THR A 109 3.94 2.41 16.22
C THR A 109 2.85 1.90 17.16
N TYR A 110 3.03 0.68 17.65
CA TYR A 110 2.19 0.09 18.67
C TYR A 110 2.61 0.54 20.07
N LYS A 111 3.91 0.46 20.37
CA LYS A 111 4.50 0.79 21.67
C LYS A 111 5.66 1.79 21.56
N GLU A 112 6.63 1.55 20.68
CA GLU A 112 7.92 2.27 20.71
C GLU A 112 8.15 3.12 19.46
N PRO A 113 8.79 4.31 19.57
CA PRO A 113 9.26 4.96 20.81
C PRO A 113 8.13 5.52 21.69
N PHE A 114 6.92 5.64 21.14
CA PHE A 114 5.67 5.88 21.86
C PHE A 114 4.51 5.46 20.94
N PRO A 115 3.32 5.12 21.48
CA PRO A 115 2.19 4.68 20.66
C PRO A 115 1.71 5.75 19.67
N GLY A 116 1.38 5.33 18.45
CA GLY A 116 0.77 6.20 17.44
C GLY A 116 1.73 7.09 16.66
N TRP A 117 3.05 6.93 16.83
CA TRP A 117 4.01 7.63 15.98
C TRP A 117 3.91 7.15 14.53
N VAL A 118 3.79 8.09 13.60
CA VAL A 118 3.75 7.82 12.16
C VAL A 118 4.33 9.00 11.39
N GLN A 119 4.95 8.71 10.25
CA GLN A 119 5.52 9.71 9.35
C GLN A 119 4.89 9.61 7.96
N GLY A 120 4.30 10.73 7.53
CA GLY A 120 3.71 10.90 6.19
C GLY A 120 2.32 10.29 6.04
N PHE A 121 1.68 10.57 4.90
CA PHE A 121 0.46 9.88 4.49
C PHE A 121 0.83 8.61 3.73
N ARG A 122 0.73 7.44 4.37
CA ARG A 122 0.86 6.15 3.69
C ARG A 122 -0.49 5.70 3.13
N THR A 123 -0.54 4.51 2.52
CA THR A 123 -1.72 3.97 1.81
C THR A 123 -3.00 4.06 2.64
N ILE A 124 -3.05 3.41 3.80
CA ILE A 124 -4.25 3.41 4.66
C ILE A 124 -4.55 4.80 5.23
N ASP A 125 -3.51 5.56 5.59
CA ASP A 125 -3.63 6.91 6.14
C ASP A 125 -4.28 7.88 5.15
N SER A 126 -3.97 7.74 3.85
CA SER A 126 -4.56 8.57 2.79
C SER A 126 -6.06 8.32 2.64
N VAL A 127 -6.49 7.06 2.80
CA VAL A 127 -7.89 6.67 2.81
C VAL A 127 -8.59 7.20 4.06
N ILE A 128 -7.99 7.00 5.24
CA ILE A 128 -8.53 7.51 6.53
C ILE A 128 -8.68 9.04 6.47
N GLY A 129 -7.65 9.74 5.98
CA GLY A 129 -7.63 11.20 5.87
C GLY A 129 -8.67 11.75 4.88
N GLY A 130 -8.88 11.08 3.75
CA GLY A 130 -9.93 11.44 2.80
C GLY A 130 -11.33 11.11 3.34
N TYR A 131 -11.48 10.00 4.05
CA TYR A 131 -12.73 9.59 4.67
C TYR A 131 -13.17 10.56 5.75
N CYS A 132 -12.28 10.90 6.69
CA CYS A 132 -12.62 11.76 7.81
C CYS A 132 -13.03 13.17 7.37
N LYS A 133 -12.49 13.67 6.26
CA LYS A 133 -12.87 14.95 5.64
C LYS A 133 -14.18 14.87 4.85
N GLY A 134 -14.76 13.68 4.69
CA GLY A 134 -15.97 13.44 3.88
C GLY A 134 -15.73 13.43 2.37
N GLU A 135 -14.47 13.36 1.94
CA GLU A 135 -14.05 13.36 0.53
C GLU A 135 -14.14 11.95 -0.09
N VAL A 136 -13.88 10.90 0.70
CA VAL A 136 -13.95 9.50 0.28
C VAL A 136 -15.26 8.89 0.76
N LYS A 137 -16.15 8.55 -0.18
CA LYS A 137 -17.49 7.97 0.10
C LYS A 137 -17.65 6.53 -0.40
N CYS A 138 -16.74 6.09 -1.25
CA CYS A 138 -16.75 4.76 -1.83
C CYS A 138 -15.33 4.31 -2.18
N LEU A 139 -15.09 3.01 -2.10
CA LEU A 139 -13.84 2.36 -2.51
C LEU A 139 -14.12 1.00 -3.14
N PRO A 140 -13.25 0.52 -4.05
CA PRO A 140 -13.19 -0.90 -4.34
C PRO A 140 -12.56 -1.63 -3.15
N GLY A 141 -13.08 -2.83 -2.88
CA GLY A 141 -12.69 -3.63 -1.73
C GLY A 141 -13.80 -4.64 -1.43
N ASP A 142 -13.42 -5.87 -1.15
CA ASP A 142 -14.37 -6.83 -0.60
C ASP A 142 -14.31 -6.76 0.94
N PRO A 143 -15.42 -6.43 1.62
CA PRO A 143 -15.48 -6.30 3.07
C PRO A 143 -14.92 -7.49 3.85
N MET A 144 -15.00 -8.70 3.27
CA MET A 144 -14.55 -9.93 3.91
C MET A 144 -13.06 -10.24 3.68
N SER A 145 -12.36 -9.43 2.88
CA SER A 145 -10.92 -9.63 2.67
C SER A 145 -10.15 -9.18 3.90
N VAL A 146 -9.14 -9.95 4.25
CA VAL A 146 -8.19 -9.60 5.30
C VAL A 146 -7.33 -8.44 4.80
N LEU A 147 -7.24 -7.38 5.60
CA LEU A 147 -6.33 -6.27 5.39
C LEU A 147 -5.07 -6.51 6.24
N ASP A 148 -4.03 -7.04 5.59
CA ASP A 148 -2.79 -7.34 6.29
C ASP A 148 -2.00 -6.07 6.60
N MET A 149 -1.87 -5.78 7.89
CA MET A 149 -1.17 -4.62 8.40
C MET A 149 -0.35 -4.96 9.64
N ILE A 150 0.73 -4.22 9.85
CA ILE A 150 1.63 -4.40 10.98
C ILE A 150 2.15 -3.05 11.49
N PRO A 151 2.27 -2.84 12.81
CA PRO A 151 2.93 -1.66 13.37
C PRO A 151 4.41 -1.55 12.99
N VAL A 152 4.92 -0.32 12.81
CA VAL A 152 6.30 -0.11 12.31
C VAL A 152 7.38 -0.57 13.29
N ASP A 153 7.15 -0.43 14.59
CA ASP A 153 8.04 -0.90 15.65
C ASP A 153 8.18 -2.42 15.65
N MET A 154 7.09 -3.17 15.43
CA MET A 154 7.16 -4.62 15.25
C MET A 154 7.99 -5.01 14.02
N VAL A 155 7.94 -4.23 12.93
CA VAL A 155 8.84 -4.46 11.77
C VAL A 155 10.29 -4.24 12.16
N VAL A 156 10.60 -3.16 12.89
CA VAL A 156 11.97 -2.90 13.37
C VAL A 156 12.47 -4.02 14.27
N HIS A 157 11.64 -4.48 15.23
CA HIS A 157 11.97 -5.59 16.11
C HIS A 157 12.26 -6.86 15.32
N SER A 158 11.44 -7.18 14.32
CA SER A 158 11.65 -8.33 13.45
C SER A 158 12.99 -8.27 12.70
N ILE A 159 13.42 -7.08 12.24
CA ILE A 159 14.70 -6.89 11.56
C ILE A 159 15.86 -7.16 12.52
N ILE A 160 15.83 -6.55 13.71
CA ILE A 160 16.89 -6.71 14.72
C ILE A 160 17.03 -8.18 15.09
N VAL A 161 15.92 -8.82 15.42
CA VAL A 161 15.89 -10.24 15.80
C VAL A 161 16.38 -11.13 14.67
N ALA A 162 15.95 -10.87 13.43
CA ALA A 162 16.37 -11.64 12.27
C ALA A 162 17.88 -11.53 12.01
N VAL A 163 18.46 -10.33 12.17
CA VAL A 163 19.91 -10.13 12.02
C VAL A 163 20.67 -10.97 13.05
N VAL A 164 20.29 -10.91 14.33
CA VAL A 164 20.99 -11.65 15.38
C VAL A 164 20.83 -13.16 15.21
N ALA A 165 19.61 -13.62 14.90
CA ALA A 165 19.33 -15.06 14.75
C ALA A 165 19.99 -15.70 13.52
N ASN A 166 20.35 -14.91 12.51
CA ASN A 166 20.94 -15.39 11.27
C ASN A 166 22.42 -15.00 11.10
N ALA A 167 23.04 -14.31 12.07
CA ALA A 167 24.43 -13.85 11.98
C ALA A 167 25.45 -14.95 11.64
N ASN A 168 25.22 -16.19 12.07
CA ASN A 168 26.10 -17.33 11.82
C ASN A 168 25.51 -18.37 10.86
N LYS A 169 24.45 -18.02 10.12
CA LYS A 169 23.81 -18.95 9.18
C LYS A 169 24.24 -18.68 7.76
N SER A 170 24.42 -19.77 7.00
CA SER A 170 24.81 -19.70 5.60
C SER A 170 23.62 -19.60 4.62
N SER A 171 22.39 -19.85 5.09
CA SER A 171 21.18 -19.88 4.27
C SER A 171 20.46 -18.53 4.22
N SER A 172 20.02 -18.11 3.02
CA SER A 172 19.07 -17.02 2.88
C SER A 172 17.69 -17.43 3.41
N THR A 173 17.04 -16.55 4.19
CA THR A 173 15.71 -16.78 4.74
C THR A 173 14.82 -15.58 4.46
N ILE A 174 13.58 -15.85 4.04
CA ILE A 174 12.53 -14.86 3.88
C ILE A 174 11.63 -14.90 5.12
N TYR A 175 11.32 -13.73 5.65
CA TYR A 175 10.36 -13.54 6.73
C TYR A 175 9.23 -12.62 6.28
N HIS A 176 8.00 -13.10 6.34
CA HIS A 176 6.80 -12.30 6.24
C HIS A 176 6.47 -11.72 7.61
N VAL A 177 6.32 -10.41 7.65
CA VAL A 177 6.03 -9.68 8.89
C VAL A 177 4.69 -8.99 8.69
N GLY A 178 3.65 -9.65 9.21
CA GLY A 178 2.26 -9.32 8.98
C GLY A 178 1.35 -9.94 10.02
N SER A 179 0.06 -9.70 9.87
CA SER A 179 -0.98 -10.20 10.78
C SER A 179 -1.95 -11.17 10.14
N SER A 180 -2.00 -11.29 8.81
CA SER A 180 -3.11 -11.97 8.11
C SER A 180 -3.32 -13.42 8.52
N LEU A 181 -2.27 -14.20 8.79
CA LEU A 181 -2.42 -15.59 9.19
C LEU A 181 -2.81 -15.77 10.66
N ARG A 182 -2.23 -14.98 11.58
CA ARG A 182 -2.32 -15.22 13.03
C ARG A 182 -3.24 -14.28 13.80
N ASN A 183 -3.49 -13.09 13.27
CA ASN A 183 -4.39 -12.09 13.86
C ASN A 183 -5.10 -11.28 12.76
N PRO A 184 -5.94 -11.93 11.93
CA PRO A 184 -6.57 -11.29 10.77
C PRO A 184 -7.53 -10.18 11.21
N VAL A 185 -7.51 -9.07 10.47
CA VAL A 185 -8.52 -8.00 10.53
C VAL A 185 -9.08 -7.76 9.14
N THR A 186 -10.39 -7.60 9.01
CA THR A 186 -11.02 -7.43 7.70
C THR A 186 -11.20 -5.95 7.33
N PHE A 187 -11.43 -5.67 6.04
CA PHE A 187 -11.84 -4.33 5.60
C PHE A 187 -13.12 -3.87 6.30
N TYR A 188 -14.06 -4.78 6.58
CA TYR A 188 -15.27 -4.47 7.31
C TYR A 188 -14.97 -3.97 8.73
N ASP A 189 -14.09 -4.65 9.46
CA ASP A 189 -13.71 -4.28 10.84
C ASP A 189 -13.07 -2.89 10.87
N ILE A 190 -12.07 -2.67 10.01
CA ILE A 190 -11.38 -1.38 9.90
C ILE A 190 -12.34 -0.26 9.53
N GLN A 191 -13.24 -0.49 8.56
CA GLN A 191 -14.27 0.47 8.21
C GLN A 191 -15.19 0.77 9.40
N SER A 192 -15.58 -0.24 10.17
CA SER A 192 -16.44 -0.10 11.36
C SER A 192 -15.76 0.77 12.42
N PHE A 193 -14.49 0.50 12.73
CA PHE A 193 -13.70 1.27 13.71
C PHE A 193 -13.56 2.73 13.28
N ILE A 194 -13.18 2.97 12.03
CA ILE A 194 -13.03 4.32 11.46
C ILE A 194 -14.38 5.06 11.48
N PHE A 195 -15.48 4.40 11.08
CA PHE A 195 -16.80 5.01 11.08
C PHE A 195 -17.26 5.38 12.49
N ARG A 196 -17.09 4.49 13.47
CA ARG A 196 -17.41 4.76 14.89
C ARG A 196 -16.61 5.94 15.40
N TYR A 197 -15.28 5.92 15.23
CA TYR A 197 -14.40 7.00 15.68
C TYR A 197 -14.82 8.37 15.12
N PHE A 198 -15.04 8.49 13.81
CA PHE A 198 -15.38 9.79 13.20
C PHE A 198 -16.85 10.19 13.33
N THR A 199 -17.73 9.26 13.72
CA THR A 199 -19.09 9.61 14.14
C THR A 199 -19.08 10.28 15.51
N GLU A 200 -18.27 9.75 16.45
CA GLU A 200 -18.11 10.33 17.79
C GLU A 200 -17.22 11.58 17.81
N LYS A 201 -16.16 11.60 16.99
CA LYS A 201 -15.19 12.69 16.88
C LYS A 201 -15.07 13.18 15.43
N PRO A 202 -16.06 13.93 14.92
CA PRO A 202 -16.02 14.43 13.55
C PRO A 202 -14.79 15.30 13.29
N TRP A 203 -14.20 15.17 12.09
CA TRP A 203 -13.12 16.05 11.67
C TRP A 203 -13.64 17.49 11.55
N ILE A 204 -12.90 18.44 12.10
CA ILE A 204 -13.22 19.87 12.00
C ILE A 204 -12.40 20.47 10.86
N GLY A 205 -13.10 20.94 9.83
CA GLY A 205 -12.50 21.62 8.68
C GLY A 205 -11.85 22.95 9.06
N LYS A 206 -11.06 23.53 8.14
CA LYS A 206 -10.48 24.87 8.33
C LYS A 206 -11.54 25.97 8.48
N ASP A 207 -12.75 25.71 7.98
CA ASP A 207 -13.93 26.56 8.07
C ASP A 207 -14.72 26.36 9.38
N GLY A 208 -14.21 25.54 10.30
CA GLY A 208 -14.87 25.21 11.57
C GLY A 208 -16.04 24.24 11.43
N LYS A 209 -16.35 23.75 10.21
CA LYS A 209 -17.47 22.82 10.01
C LYS A 209 -17.06 21.39 10.32
N HIS A 210 -17.97 20.68 10.98
CA HIS A 210 -17.84 19.25 11.21
C HIS A 210 -18.10 18.49 9.90
N ALA A 211 -17.11 17.71 9.47
CA ALA A 211 -17.27 16.79 8.36
C ALA A 211 -18.27 15.69 8.75
N LYS A 212 -19.29 15.49 7.91
CA LYS A 212 -20.25 14.39 8.07
C LYS A 212 -19.72 13.15 7.39
N VAL A 213 -19.37 12.14 8.16
CA VAL A 213 -19.02 10.82 7.65
C VAL A 213 -20.25 9.93 7.56
N GLY A 214 -20.26 9.04 6.57
CA GLY A 214 -21.29 8.00 6.42
C GLY A 214 -20.64 6.63 6.24
N LYS A 215 -21.45 5.57 6.21
CA LYS A 215 -20.93 4.23 5.89
C LYS A 215 -20.32 4.26 4.48
N LEU A 216 -19.04 3.90 4.39
CA LEU A 216 -18.31 3.80 3.14
C LEU A 216 -18.94 2.73 2.24
N LYS A 217 -19.18 3.05 0.97
CA LYS A 217 -19.69 2.08 0.00
C LYS A 217 -18.54 1.27 -0.61
N LEU A 218 -18.50 -0.02 -0.34
CA LEU A 218 -17.51 -0.94 -0.88
C LEU A 218 -17.99 -1.64 -2.15
N PHE A 219 -17.08 -1.82 -3.11
CA PHE A 219 -17.33 -2.47 -4.39
C PHE A 219 -16.38 -3.64 -4.58
N LYS A 220 -16.94 -4.86 -4.68
CA LYS A 220 -16.14 -6.10 -4.77
C LYS A 220 -15.29 -6.22 -6.03
N THR A 221 -15.55 -5.40 -7.06
CA THR A 221 -14.79 -5.42 -8.32
C THR A 221 -14.56 -4.01 -8.84
N MET A 222 -13.47 -3.80 -9.56
CA MET A 222 -13.21 -2.53 -10.22
C MET A 222 -14.24 -2.19 -11.30
N ALA A 223 -14.81 -3.18 -11.99
CA ALA A 223 -15.83 -2.94 -13.00
C ALA A 223 -17.07 -2.26 -12.39
N THR A 224 -17.57 -2.78 -11.26
CA THR A 224 -18.73 -2.21 -10.57
C THR A 224 -18.41 -0.84 -9.96
N PHE A 225 -17.20 -0.68 -9.40
CA PHE A 225 -16.71 0.61 -8.91
C PHE A 225 -16.67 1.66 -10.03
N ARG A 226 -16.03 1.35 -11.17
CA ARG A 226 -15.92 2.23 -12.35
C ARG A 226 -17.29 2.61 -12.91
N MET A 227 -18.22 1.65 -12.98
CA MET A 227 -19.59 1.92 -13.42
C MET A 227 -20.29 2.91 -12.48
N TYR A 228 -20.17 2.72 -11.17
CA TYR A 228 -20.71 3.66 -10.19
C TYR A 228 -20.06 5.05 -10.31
N MET A 229 -18.73 5.11 -10.44
CA MET A 229 -18.01 6.38 -10.61
C MET A 229 -18.45 7.12 -11.88
N LYS A 230 -18.64 6.38 -12.98
CA LYS A 230 -19.12 6.92 -14.25
C LYS A 230 -20.50 7.55 -14.09
N ILE A 231 -21.45 6.83 -13.49
CA ILE A 231 -22.82 7.28 -13.33
C ILE A 231 -22.91 8.45 -12.34
N ARG A 232 -22.23 8.35 -11.19
CA ARG A 232 -22.44 9.27 -10.07
C ARG A 232 -21.60 10.54 -10.13
N PHE A 233 -20.46 10.51 -10.83
CA PHE A 233 -19.48 11.59 -10.83
C PHE A 233 -19.07 12.03 -12.25
N LEU A 234 -18.75 11.11 -13.16
CA LEU A 234 -18.27 11.47 -14.52
C LEU A 234 -19.39 12.02 -15.43
N LEU A 235 -20.56 11.38 -15.48
CA LEU A 235 -21.67 11.90 -16.29
C LEU A 235 -22.13 13.30 -15.81
N PRO A 236 -22.29 13.56 -14.51
CA PRO A 236 -22.52 14.91 -14.01
C PRO A 236 -21.38 15.90 -14.35
N SER A 237 -20.12 15.47 -14.40
CA SER A 237 -19.01 16.35 -14.78
C SER A 237 -19.08 16.77 -16.24
N GLU A 238 -19.46 15.86 -17.15
CA GLU A 238 -19.72 16.19 -18.55
C GLU A 238 -20.93 17.15 -18.70
N GLY A 239 -21.98 16.97 -17.90
CA GLY A 239 -23.07 17.93 -17.80
C GLY A 239 -22.59 19.32 -17.35
N LEU A 240 -21.73 19.38 -16.34
CA LEU A 240 -21.13 20.62 -15.85
C LEU A 240 -20.25 21.30 -16.92
N LYS A 241 -19.54 20.52 -17.74
CA LYS A 241 -18.78 21.02 -18.90
C LYS A 241 -19.70 21.74 -19.90
N PHE A 242 -20.85 21.14 -20.19
CA PHE A 242 -21.83 21.73 -21.11
C PHE A 242 -22.43 23.01 -20.54
N VAL A 243 -22.86 23.01 -19.28
CA VAL A 243 -23.36 24.21 -18.57
C VAL A 243 -22.29 25.30 -18.59
N ASN A 244 -21.06 24.97 -18.24
CA ASN A 244 -19.97 25.94 -18.26
C ASN A 244 -19.78 26.60 -19.64
N LYS A 245 -19.86 25.80 -20.73
CA LYS A 245 -19.82 26.32 -22.10
C LYS A 245 -21.02 27.21 -22.42
N ALA A 246 -22.23 26.82 -22.01
CA ALA A 246 -23.46 27.58 -22.24
C ALA A 246 -23.45 28.94 -21.50
N PHE A 247 -22.81 29.01 -20.34
CA PHE A 247 -22.68 30.23 -19.53
C PHE A 247 -21.32 30.94 -19.73
N GLY A 248 -20.70 30.81 -20.90
CA GLY A 248 -19.53 31.61 -21.29
C GLY A 248 -18.31 31.42 -20.38
N GLY A 249 -18.15 30.27 -19.73
CA GLY A 249 -17.01 29.98 -18.85
C GLY A 249 -17.23 30.33 -17.37
N TYR A 250 -18.43 30.74 -16.95
CA TYR A 250 -18.71 31.12 -15.56
C TYR A 250 -18.37 30.03 -14.53
N PHE A 251 -18.49 28.76 -14.89
CA PHE A 251 -18.22 27.61 -14.01
C PHE A 251 -16.86 26.94 -14.29
N GLN A 252 -15.95 27.61 -15.01
CA GLN A 252 -14.71 27.00 -15.50
C GLN A 252 -13.85 26.46 -14.36
N ASP A 253 -13.62 27.27 -13.33
CA ASP A 253 -12.80 26.87 -12.18
C ASP A 253 -13.45 25.72 -11.40
N LEU A 254 -14.77 25.73 -11.24
CA LEU A 254 -15.50 24.65 -10.57
C LEU A 254 -15.37 23.33 -11.34
N TYR A 255 -15.54 23.38 -12.66
CA TYR A 255 -15.39 22.22 -13.53
C TYR A 255 -13.96 21.67 -13.52
N VAL A 256 -12.95 22.52 -13.71
CA VAL A 256 -11.53 22.13 -13.74
C VAL A 256 -11.12 21.52 -12.40
N ASN A 257 -11.44 22.19 -11.28
CA ASN A 257 -11.12 21.70 -9.93
C ASN A 257 -11.80 20.35 -9.65
N TYR A 258 -13.06 20.20 -10.04
CA TYR A 258 -13.81 18.95 -9.85
C TYR A 258 -13.18 17.79 -10.64
N ASN A 259 -12.87 18.02 -11.93
CA ASN A 259 -12.27 17.00 -12.77
C ASN A 259 -10.85 16.62 -12.34
N GLN A 260 -10.04 17.58 -11.91
CA GLN A 260 -8.71 17.29 -11.38
C GLN A 260 -8.80 16.41 -10.13
N LYS A 261 -9.72 16.71 -9.20
CA LYS A 261 -9.96 15.89 -8.02
C LYS A 261 -10.42 14.48 -8.37
N LEU A 262 -11.36 14.34 -9.31
CA LEU A 262 -11.81 13.03 -9.78
C LEU A 262 -10.69 12.22 -10.43
N LYS A 263 -9.88 12.85 -11.30
CA LYS A 263 -8.74 12.19 -11.97
C LYS A 263 -7.69 11.74 -10.96
N LEU A 264 -7.37 12.57 -9.97
CA LEU A 264 -6.44 12.23 -8.89
C LEU A 264 -6.96 11.06 -8.05
N MET A 265 -8.24 11.09 -7.68
CA MET A 265 -8.89 10.03 -6.90
C MET A 265 -8.88 8.69 -7.66
N MET A 266 -9.23 8.69 -8.95
CA MET A 266 -9.20 7.49 -9.78
C MET A 266 -7.79 6.91 -9.89
N ARG A 267 -6.77 7.75 -10.11
CA ARG A 267 -5.36 7.31 -10.14
C ARG A 267 -4.92 6.65 -8.83
N LEU A 268 -5.30 7.23 -7.69
CA LEU A 268 -4.98 6.64 -6.38
C LEU A 268 -5.67 5.29 -6.17
N ILE A 269 -6.94 5.18 -6.60
CA ILE A 269 -7.69 3.93 -6.49
C ILE A 269 -7.10 2.85 -7.39
N GLU A 270 -6.72 3.18 -8.63
CA GLU A 270 -6.08 2.24 -9.55
C GLU A 270 -4.69 1.80 -9.04
N LEU A 271 -3.95 2.69 -8.38
CA LEU A 271 -2.68 2.36 -7.74
C LEU A 271 -2.88 1.37 -6.57
N TYR A 272 -3.96 1.53 -5.80
CA TYR A 272 -4.21 0.73 -4.60
C TYR A 272 -5.13 -0.48 -4.82
N GLU A 273 -5.82 -0.56 -5.96
CA GLU A 273 -6.73 -1.66 -6.32
C GLU A 273 -6.13 -3.03 -5.99
N PRO A 274 -4.90 -3.36 -6.43
CA PRO A 274 -4.39 -4.72 -6.30
C PRO A 274 -4.22 -5.15 -4.85
N TYR A 275 -4.08 -4.19 -3.93
CA TYR A 275 -4.03 -4.44 -2.50
C TYR A 275 -5.42 -4.47 -1.85
N MET A 276 -6.35 -3.63 -2.32
CA MET A 276 -7.72 -3.57 -1.79
C MET A 276 -8.57 -4.77 -2.18
N LEU A 277 -8.29 -5.37 -3.34
CA LEU A 277 -8.97 -6.57 -3.84
C LEU A 277 -8.15 -7.86 -3.61
N PHE A 278 -7.01 -7.75 -2.93
CA PHE A 278 -6.15 -8.88 -2.64
C PHE A 278 -6.86 -9.92 -1.76
N LYS A 279 -6.69 -11.20 -2.13
CA LYS A 279 -7.32 -12.35 -1.44
C LYS A 279 -6.30 -13.30 -0.80
N GLY A 280 -5.03 -12.93 -0.82
CA GLY A 280 -3.97 -13.72 -0.21
C GLY A 280 -3.90 -13.54 1.30
N ILE A 281 -3.45 -14.60 1.97
CA ILE A 281 -3.02 -14.63 3.36
C ILE A 281 -1.54 -14.97 3.34
N PHE A 282 -0.71 -14.15 3.98
CA PHE A 282 0.73 -14.39 4.02
C PHE A 282 1.06 -15.35 5.16
N ASP A 283 1.65 -16.49 4.81
CA ASP A 283 2.24 -17.39 5.80
C ASP A 283 3.34 -16.67 6.58
N ASP A 284 3.54 -17.06 7.84
CA ASP A 284 4.53 -16.46 8.74
C ASP A 284 5.30 -17.53 9.56
N ASN A 285 5.36 -18.76 9.08
CA ASN A 285 5.99 -19.88 9.78
C ASN A 285 7.48 -19.68 10.10
N ASN A 286 8.29 -19.14 9.17
CA ASN A 286 9.67 -18.72 9.41
C ASN A 286 9.71 -17.60 10.45
N ALA A 287 8.82 -16.61 10.37
CA ALA A 287 8.73 -15.54 11.37
C ALA A 287 8.34 -16.08 12.76
N GLU A 288 7.47 -17.09 12.85
CA GLU A 288 7.12 -17.75 14.10
C GLU A 288 8.29 -18.57 14.66
N LYS A 289 9.02 -19.29 13.81
CA LYS A 289 10.26 -19.97 14.22
C LYS A 289 11.27 -18.96 14.78
N LEU A 290 11.38 -17.79 14.15
CA LEU A 290 12.24 -16.71 14.61
C LEU A 290 11.80 -16.18 15.98
N ARG A 291 10.50 -15.93 16.18
CA ARG A 291 9.95 -15.55 17.49
C ARG A 291 10.23 -16.60 18.57
N ARG A 292 10.07 -17.88 18.25
CA ARG A 292 10.34 -18.98 19.20
C ARG A 292 11.81 -19.03 19.63
N ILE A 293 12.74 -18.94 18.68
CA ILE A 293 14.19 -18.87 18.98
C ILE A 293 14.46 -17.67 19.89
N THR A 294 13.77 -16.57 19.67
CA THR A 294 13.96 -15.35 20.46
C THR A 294 13.52 -15.54 21.91
N ARG A 295 12.34 -16.15 22.10
CA ARG A 295 11.81 -16.50 23.44
C ARG A 295 12.74 -17.43 24.23
N GLU A 296 13.44 -18.33 23.53
CA GLU A 296 14.33 -19.30 24.16
C GLU A 296 15.71 -18.73 24.49
N LYS A 297 16.20 -17.75 23.71
CA LYS A 297 17.61 -17.31 23.76
C LYS A 297 17.86 -15.93 24.37
N PHE A 298 16.88 -15.02 24.36
CA PHE A 298 17.09 -13.66 24.86
C PHE A 298 16.39 -13.46 26.21
N VAL A 299 17.08 -12.77 27.12
CA VAL A 299 16.57 -12.46 28.46
C VAL A 299 15.47 -11.40 28.42
N ASP A 300 15.50 -10.50 27.43
CA ASP A 300 14.53 -9.43 27.24
C ASP A 300 13.65 -9.70 26.01
N VAL A 301 12.79 -10.71 26.13
CA VAL A 301 11.87 -11.14 25.08
C VAL A 301 10.81 -10.07 24.78
N GLU A 302 10.44 -9.28 25.79
CA GLU A 302 9.40 -8.27 25.65
C GLU A 302 9.86 -7.04 24.86
N ALA A 303 11.14 -6.64 25.00
CA ALA A 303 11.69 -5.48 24.28
C ALA A 303 11.71 -5.65 22.76
N PHE A 304 11.76 -6.88 22.22
CA PHE A 304 11.80 -7.12 20.78
C PHE A 304 10.61 -7.94 20.28
N ASN A 305 9.47 -7.85 20.97
CA ASN A 305 8.27 -8.55 20.53
C ASN A 305 7.73 -7.97 19.21
N PHE A 306 7.45 -8.84 18.25
CA PHE A 306 6.78 -8.53 16.98
C PHE A 306 5.63 -9.50 16.67
N ASP A 307 5.06 -10.12 17.70
CA ASP A 307 3.90 -11.01 17.58
C ASP A 307 2.61 -10.21 17.40
N ALA A 308 2.04 -10.24 16.19
CA ALA A 308 0.81 -9.53 15.87
C ALA A 308 -0.39 -9.97 16.71
N ARG A 309 -0.37 -11.15 17.35
CA ARG A 309 -1.47 -11.66 18.20
C ARG A 309 -1.75 -10.81 19.43
N CYS A 310 -0.80 -9.99 19.87
CA CYS A 310 -1.02 -9.09 21.01
C CYS A 310 -1.80 -7.82 20.63
N ILE A 311 -2.07 -7.59 19.34
CA ILE A 311 -2.76 -6.39 18.89
C ILE A 311 -4.28 -6.59 19.05
N ASP A 312 -4.88 -5.77 19.91
CA ASP A 312 -6.31 -5.48 19.84
C ASP A 312 -6.53 -4.47 18.71
N TRP A 313 -7.09 -4.91 17.59
CA TRP A 313 -7.25 -4.08 16.40
C TRP A 313 -8.21 -2.90 16.62
N GLU A 314 -9.25 -3.08 17.43
CA GLU A 314 -10.21 -2.00 17.69
C GLU A 314 -9.53 -0.90 18.51
N ASP A 315 -8.90 -1.28 19.62
CA ASP A 315 -8.18 -0.35 20.49
C ASP A 315 -7.03 0.32 19.74
N TYR A 316 -6.22 -0.47 19.02
CA TYR A 316 -5.10 0.06 18.26
C TYR A 316 -5.55 1.09 17.21
N ILE A 317 -6.61 0.81 16.44
CA ILE A 317 -7.07 1.75 15.41
C ILE A 317 -7.71 3.00 16.03
N MET A 318 -8.62 2.83 17.00
CA MET A 318 -9.41 3.92 17.55
C MET A 318 -8.63 4.81 18.53
N HIS A 319 -7.74 4.23 19.34
CA HIS A 319 -7.07 4.94 20.42
C HIS A 319 -5.59 5.21 20.16
N THR A 320 -4.96 4.50 19.21
CA THR A 320 -3.54 4.67 18.91
C THR A 320 -3.30 5.24 17.51
N HIS A 321 -3.71 4.53 16.46
CA HIS A 321 -3.37 4.85 15.08
C HIS A 321 -4.06 6.12 14.56
N ILE A 322 -5.39 6.22 14.66
CA ILE A 322 -6.11 7.42 14.19
C ILE A 322 -5.68 8.68 14.96
N PRO A 323 -5.64 8.70 16.31
CA PRO A 323 -5.14 9.86 17.05
C PRO A 323 -3.69 10.21 16.70
N GLY A 324 -2.84 9.20 16.54
CA GLY A 324 -1.45 9.36 16.09
C GLY A 324 -1.33 10.01 14.72
N LEU A 325 -2.10 9.53 13.74
CA LEU A 325 -2.17 10.11 12.40
C LEU A 325 -2.61 11.58 12.43
N GLN A 326 -3.65 11.87 13.22
CA GLN A 326 -4.14 13.23 13.40
C GLN A 326 -3.05 14.15 13.97
N LYS A 327 -2.38 13.71 15.04
CA LYS A 327 -1.34 14.47 15.75
C LYS A 327 -0.09 14.70 14.91
N HIS A 328 0.43 13.67 14.24
CA HIS A 328 1.76 13.68 13.64
C HIS A 328 1.77 14.05 12.16
N VAL A 329 0.65 13.89 11.45
CA VAL A 329 0.59 14.06 10.00
C VAL A 329 -0.45 15.10 9.60
N MET A 330 -1.65 15.04 10.16
CA MET A 330 -2.75 15.92 9.71
C MET A 330 -2.73 17.31 10.37
N MET A 331 -2.27 17.41 11.62
CA MET A 331 -2.24 18.67 12.38
C MET A 331 -0.88 19.38 12.37
N LYS A 332 0.15 18.85 11.68
CA LYS A 332 1.38 19.61 11.43
C LYS A 332 1.05 20.81 10.54
N ARG A 333 0.93 21.97 11.17
CA ARG A 333 0.98 23.30 10.57
C ARG A 333 2.42 23.75 10.45
#